data_AF-A0A838WI52-F1
#
_entry.id   AF-A0A838WI52-F1
#
_cell.length_a   1.000
_cell.length_b   1.000
_cell.length_c   1.000
_cell.angle_alpha   90.00
_cell.angle_beta   90.00
_cell.angle_gamma   90.00
#
_symmetry.space_group_name_H-M   'P 1'
#
loop_
_entity.id
_entity.type
_entity.pdbx_description
1 polymer ?
#
loop_
_entity_poly.entity_id
_entity_poly.type
_entity_poly.pdbx_seq_one_letter_code
_entity_poly.pdbx_strand_id
1 'polypeptide(L)'
;DVFVAGDLFWYPVEGSNKIKLAPDTMVVFGRPKGHRGSYRQWEENNIPPQVVFEILSPGNNNTEMDRKKLFYLEHGVEEYYVYNPDKISLEVSIRENNSFK
;
A
#
# COMPACT_ATOMS: atom_id res chain seq x y z
N ASP A 1 9.09 -16.59 -0.42
CA ASP A 1 7.99 -16.29 0.52
C ASP A 1 7.21 -15.06 0.13
N VAL A 2 6.00 -14.93 0.69
CA VAL A 2 5.12 -13.78 0.52
C VAL A 2 4.54 -13.42 1.89
N PHE A 3 4.64 -12.15 2.24
CA PHE A 3 3.98 -11.56 3.40
C PHE A 3 2.72 -10.81 2.96
N VAL A 4 1.62 -11.00 3.68
CA VAL A 4 0.36 -10.31 3.45
C VAL A 4 -0.14 -9.80 4.79
N ALA A 5 -0.57 -8.55 4.84
CA ALA A 5 -1.18 -7.94 6.01
C ALA A 5 -2.23 -6.92 5.60
N GLY A 6 -3.22 -6.70 6.47
CA GLY A 6 -4.17 -5.61 6.35
C GLY A 6 -4.08 -4.69 7.57
N ASP A 7 -4.42 -3.42 7.37
CA ASP A 7 -4.41 -2.38 8.41
C ASP A 7 -3.09 -2.25 9.20
N LEU A 8 -1.98 -2.65 8.57
CA LEU A 8 -0.65 -2.59 9.16
C LEU A 8 0.06 -1.31 8.71
N PHE A 9 0.47 -0.46 9.64
CA PHE A 9 1.25 0.74 9.26
C PHE A 9 2.56 0.34 8.57
N TRP A 10 2.74 0.84 7.35
CA TRP A 10 3.99 0.81 6.61
C TRP A 10 4.74 2.14 6.78
N TYR A 11 6.00 2.04 7.17
CA TYR A 11 6.96 3.14 7.28
C TYR A 11 8.04 2.96 6.20
N PRO A 12 8.00 3.73 5.10
CA PRO A 12 8.99 3.61 4.03
C PRO A 12 10.31 4.36 4.31
N VAL A 13 10.30 5.32 5.25
CA VAL A 13 11.47 6.16 5.56
C VAL A 13 11.91 5.96 7.01
N GLU A 14 13.14 5.50 7.21
CA GLU A 14 13.72 5.32 8.54
C GLU A 14 13.82 6.66 9.30
N GLY A 15 13.54 6.64 10.61
CA GLY A 15 13.61 7.80 11.49
C GLY A 15 12.43 8.77 11.41
N SER A 16 11.50 8.62 10.46
CA SER A 16 10.28 9.43 10.40
C SER A 16 9.05 8.63 10.85
N ASN A 17 8.46 9.01 11.98
CA ASN A 17 7.18 8.43 12.41
C ASN A 17 5.95 9.06 11.74
N LYS A 18 6.16 10.11 10.93
CA LYS A 18 5.11 10.87 10.25
C LYS A 18 4.86 10.38 8.81
N ILE A 19 5.90 9.88 8.15
CA ILE A 19 5.80 9.33 6.79
C ILE A 19 5.40 7.86 6.94
N LYS A 20 4.10 7.62 6.96
CA LYS A 20 3.53 6.28 7.07
C LYS A 20 2.13 6.23 6.49
N LEU A 21 1.72 5.04 6.10
CA LEU A 21 0.35 4.75 5.69
C LEU A 21 0.02 3.29 5.98
N ALA A 22 -1.24 2.97 6.25
CA ALA A 22 -1.71 1.59 6.40
C ALA A 22 -2.66 1.29 5.23
N PRO A 23 -2.25 0.48 4.25
CA PRO A 23 -3.16 -0.05 3.24
C PRO A 23 -4.14 -1.03 3.88
N ASP A 24 -5.37 -1.12 3.36
CA ASP A 24 -6.33 -2.14 3.79
C ASP A 24 -5.78 -3.54 3.53
N THR A 25 -4.98 -3.70 2.47
CA THR A 25 -4.12 -4.88 2.30
C THR A 25 -2.83 -4.51 1.58
N MET A 26 -1.72 -5.05 2.07
CA MET A 26 -0.42 -5.03 1.40
C MET A 26 0.04 -6.46 1.10
N VAL A 27 0.71 -6.64 -0.05
CA VAL A 27 1.38 -7.88 -0.42
C VAL A 27 2.84 -7.56 -0.68
N VAL A 28 3.72 -8.32 -0.01
CA VAL A 28 5.15 -8.14 -0.09
C VAL A 28 5.83 -9.45 -0.48
N PHE A 29 6.34 -9.51 -1.70
CA PHE A 29 7.12 -10.62 -2.22
C PHE A 29 8.53 -10.61 -1.63
N GLY A 30 9.09 -11.81 -1.41
CA GLY A 30 10.43 -11.96 -0.85
C GLY A 30 10.52 -11.75 0.66
N ARG A 31 9.39 -11.53 1.35
CA ARG A 31 9.32 -11.41 2.80
C ARG A 31 8.60 -12.61 3.43
N PRO A 32 9.11 -13.16 4.55
CA PRO A 32 8.48 -14.28 5.22
C PRO A 32 7.21 -13.84 5.97
N LYS A 33 6.32 -14.80 6.16
CA LYS A 33 5.19 -14.68 7.10
C LYS A 33 5.73 -14.49 8.51
N GLY A 34 5.00 -13.74 9.33
CA GLY A 34 5.38 -13.46 10.71
C GLY A 34 4.60 -12.29 11.27
N HIS A 35 4.42 -12.29 12.59
CA HIS A 35 3.77 -11.17 13.28
C HIS A 35 4.65 -9.92 13.26
N ARG A 36 4.02 -8.77 13.07
CA ARG A 36 4.63 -7.44 13.06
C ARG A 36 3.66 -6.46 13.71
N GLY A 37 4.17 -5.54 14.54
CA GLY A 37 3.39 -4.40 15.00
C GLY A 37 3.28 -3.29 13.94
N SER A 38 4.25 -3.22 13.04
CA SER A 38 4.27 -2.35 11.87
C SER A 38 5.24 -2.92 10.83
N TYR A 39 5.07 -2.52 9.57
CA TYR A 39 5.99 -2.83 8.49
C TYR A 39 7.01 -1.69 8.35
N ARG A 40 8.16 -1.83 9.00
CA ARG A 40 9.27 -0.86 8.93
C ARG A 40 10.22 -1.28 7.82
N GLN A 41 10.21 -0.58 6.68
CA GLN A 41 10.88 -1.04 5.46
C GLN A 41 12.38 -1.31 5.65
N TRP A 42 13.07 -0.56 6.51
CA TRP A 42 14.49 -0.76 6.83
C TRP A 42 14.79 -2.06 7.57
N GLU A 43 13.81 -2.64 8.28
CA GLU A 43 13.91 -3.96 8.91
C GLU A 43 13.54 -5.10 7.96
N GLU A 44 13.08 -4.74 6.76
CA GLU A 44 12.50 -5.66 5.78
C GLU A 44 13.35 -5.72 4.50
N ASN A 45 14.67 -5.62 4.64
CA ASN A 45 15.64 -5.56 3.54
C ASN A 45 15.37 -4.41 2.56
N ASN A 46 14.76 -3.32 3.02
CA ASN A 46 14.35 -2.18 2.21
C ASN A 46 13.34 -2.51 1.10
N ILE A 47 12.60 -3.60 1.23
CA ILE A 47 11.59 -4.02 0.26
C ILE A 47 10.26 -3.31 0.58
N PRO A 48 9.71 -2.46 -0.31
CA PRO A 48 8.37 -1.91 -0.14
C PRO A 48 7.30 -2.98 -0.47
N PRO A 49 6.04 -2.80 -0.06
CA PRO A 49 4.92 -3.53 -0.66
C PRO A 49 4.89 -3.34 -2.18
N GLN A 50 4.80 -4.45 -2.92
CA GLN A 50 4.67 -4.39 -4.37
C GLN A 50 3.21 -4.20 -4.78
N VAL A 51 2.27 -4.79 -4.05
CA VAL A 51 0.84 -4.67 -4.33
C VAL A 51 0.12 -4.13 -3.10
N VAL A 52 -0.76 -3.17 -3.31
CA VAL A 52 -1.64 -2.64 -2.27
C VAL A 52 -3.09 -2.57 -2.74
N PHE A 53 -4.00 -2.83 -1.81
CA PHE A 53 -5.45 -2.73 -2.02
C PHE A 53 -6.03 -1.69 -1.06
N GLU A 54 -6.99 -0.94 -1.58
CA GLU A 54 -7.89 -0.06 -0.84
C GLU A 54 -9.33 -0.45 -1.14
N ILE A 55 -10.15 -0.51 -0.11
CA ILE A 55 -11.56 -0.84 -0.13
C ILE A 55 -12.33 0.44 0.18
N LEU A 56 -13.07 0.94 -0.81
CA LEU A 56 -13.86 2.15 -0.59
C LEU A 56 -14.95 1.90 0.45
N SER A 57 -15.10 2.87 1.33
CA SER A 57 -16.15 3.00 2.33
C SER A 57 -16.92 4.30 2.08
N PRO A 58 -18.15 4.44 2.60
CA PRO A 58 -18.97 5.65 2.41
C PRO A 58 -18.29 6.96 2.87
N GLY A 59 -17.29 6.87 3.76
CA GLY A 59 -16.55 8.03 4.28
C GLY A 59 -15.31 8.42 3.47
N ASN A 60 -14.88 7.61 2.49
CA ASN A 60 -13.71 7.96 1.69
C ASN A 60 -14.01 9.14 0.77
N ASN A 61 -13.04 10.05 0.66
CA ASN A 61 -13.11 11.19 -0.24
C ASN A 61 -12.03 11.08 -1.32
N ASN A 62 -12.29 11.67 -2.50
CA ASN A 62 -11.37 11.60 -3.65
C ASN A 62 -9.99 12.15 -3.31
N THR A 63 -9.91 13.24 -2.54
CA THR A 63 -8.62 13.86 -2.17
C THR A 63 -7.75 12.93 -1.33
N GLU A 64 -8.33 12.17 -0.41
CA GLU A 64 -7.64 11.16 0.37
C GLU A 64 -7.13 10.03 -0.53
N MET A 65 -7.97 9.57 -1.46
CA MET A 65 -7.60 8.51 -2.41
C MET A 65 -6.48 8.94 -3.35
N ASP A 66 -6.50 10.20 -3.82
CA ASP A 66 -5.42 10.78 -4.62
C ASP A 66 -4.13 10.87 -3.79
N ARG A 67 -4.21 11.27 -2.52
CA ARG A 67 -3.06 11.30 -1.61
C ARG A 67 -2.47 9.92 -1.39
N LYS A 68 -3.30 8.89 -1.19
CA LYS A 68 -2.89 7.49 -1.07
C LYS A 68 -2.19 7.02 -2.34
N LYS A 69 -2.80 7.24 -3.50
CA LYS A 69 -2.23 6.88 -4.81
C LYS A 69 -0.86 7.54 -5.04
N LEU A 70 -0.71 8.82 -4.72
CA LEU A 70 0.58 9.52 -4.81
C LEU A 70 1.61 8.96 -3.84
N PHE A 71 1.21 8.70 -2.58
CA PHE A 71 2.10 8.10 -1.58
C PHE A 71 2.62 6.73 -2.06
N TYR A 72 1.74 5.88 -2.60
CA TYR A 72 2.11 4.57 -3.14
C TYR A 72 3.06 4.68 -4.33
N LEU A 73 2.78 5.61 -5.24
CA LEU A 73 3.63 5.86 -6.39
C LEU A 73 5.01 6.35 -5.97
N GLU A 74 5.10 7.23 -4.99
CA GLU A 74 6.37 7.77 -4.48
C GLU A 74 7.24 6.69 -3.83
N HIS A 75 6.63 5.76 -3.09
CA HIS A 75 7.35 4.80 -2.24
C HIS A 75 7.54 3.41 -2.86
N GLY A 76 7.28 3.26 -4.15
CA GLY A 76 7.70 2.05 -4.88
C GLY A 76 6.66 0.93 -4.97
N VAL A 77 5.38 1.25 -4.78
CA VAL A 77 4.30 0.29 -5.06
C VAL A 77 4.18 0.10 -6.57
N GLU A 78 4.07 -1.16 -7.00
CA GLU A 78 4.01 -1.55 -8.41
C GLU A 78 2.57 -1.73 -8.90
N GLU A 79 1.66 -2.18 -8.03
CA GLU A 79 0.24 -2.33 -8.35
C GLU A 79 -0.65 -1.75 -7.25
N TYR A 80 -1.62 -0.92 -7.66
CA TYR A 80 -2.58 -0.27 -6.79
C TYR A 80 -4.00 -0.62 -7.19
N TYR A 81 -4.73 -1.26 -6.28
CA TYR A 81 -6.10 -1.72 -6.51
C TYR A 81 -7.07 -0.94 -5.64
N VAL A 82 -8.17 -0.47 -6.23
CA VAL A 82 -9.27 0.17 -5.50
C VAL A 82 -10.56 -0.59 -5.77
N TYR A 83 -11.09 -1.23 -4.73
CA TYR A 83 -12.36 -1.94 -4.82
C TYR A 83 -13.51 -1.07 -4.28
N ASN A 84 -14.57 -0.91 -5.07
CA ASN A 84 -15.80 -0.28 -4.65
C ASN A 84 -16.86 -1.37 -4.36
N PRO A 85 -17.19 -1.64 -3.09
CA PRO A 85 -18.18 -2.66 -2.75
C PRO A 85 -19.60 -2.28 -3.18
N ASP A 86 -19.98 -1.00 -3.13
CA ASP A 86 -21.31 -0.53 -3.50
C ASP A 86 -21.60 -0.70 -5.00
N LYS A 87 -20.56 -0.58 -5.82
CA LYS A 87 -20.64 -0.72 -7.28
C LYS A 87 -20.20 -2.09 -7.79
N ILE A 88 -19.62 -2.93 -6.92
CA ILE A 88 -18.98 -4.20 -7.28
C ILE A 88 -17.98 -3.99 -8.43
N SER A 89 -17.11 -2.99 -8.29
CA SER A 89 -16.13 -2.62 -9.31
C SER A 89 -14.72 -2.61 -8.73
N LEU A 90 -13.75 -3.03 -9.54
CA LEU A 90 -12.33 -3.00 -9.20
C LEU A 90 -11.61 -2.11 -10.22
N GLU A 91 -11.00 -1.04 -9.73
CA GLU A 91 -10.07 -0.23 -10.50
C GLU A 91 -8.66 -0.72 -10.21
N VAL A 92 -7.88 -0.92 -11.28
CA VAL A 92 -6.51 -1.42 -11.19
C VAL A 92 -5.59 -0.38 -11.80
N SER A 93 -4.51 -0.08 -11.10
CA SER A 93 -3.48 0.85 -11.53
C SER A 93 -2.12 0.17 -11.51
N ILE A 94 -1.46 0.09 -12.67
CA ILE A 94 -0.14 -0.56 -12.81
C ILE A 94 0.92 0.51 -13.00
N ARG A 95 2.05 0.35 -12.30
CA ARG A 95 3.15 1.31 -12.39
C ARG A 95 3.90 1.16 -13.70
N GLU A 96 3.96 2.23 -14.48
CA GLU A 96 4.76 2.34 -15.69
C GLU A 96 5.41 3.72 -15.78
N ASN A 97 6.73 3.76 -16.03
CA ASN A 97 7.49 5.00 -16.22
C ASN A 97 7.23 6.07 -15.14
N ASN A 98 7.20 5.64 -13.87
CA ASN A 98 6.92 6.47 -12.71
C ASN A 98 5.52 7.13 -12.69
N SER A 99 4.54 6.45 -13.28
CA SER A 99 3.12 6.80 -13.23
C SER A 99 2.27 5.56 -13.02
N PHE A 100 1.09 5.70 -12.43
CA PHE A 100 0.08 4.64 -12.46
C PHE A 100 -0.79 4.80 -13.71
N LYS A 101 -0.88 3.74 -14.51
CA LYS A 101 -1.76 3.62 -15.69
C LYS A 101 -3.06 2.95 -15.33
#